data_AF-A0A2V7KU86-F1
#
_entry.id   AF-A0A2V7KU86-F1
#
_cell.length_a   1.000
_cell.length_b   1.000
_cell.length_c   1.000
_cell.angle_alpha   90.00
_cell.angle_beta   90.00
_cell.angle_gamma   90.00
#
_symmetry.space_group_name_H-M   'P 1'
#
loop_
_entity.id
_entity.type
_entity.pdbx_description
1 polymer ?
#
loop_
_entity_poly.entity_id
_entity_poly.type
_entity_poly.pdbx_seq_one_letter_code
_entity_poly.pdbx_strand_id
1 'polypeptide(L)'
;MRHVGRIVAVTIGLVGAGLLFGAMAGGASFALVGILAGQEISIEALEIGAVFGAPLGAITAPLLSWLLLRHVPLGKMFLVCSVGTAIGGIVGWFATAAGGDIMVNPLVGAFVGCVIAAIALRYRVQHEHA
;
A
#
# COMPACT_ATOMS: atom_id res chain seq x y z
N MET A 1 -16.70 5.30 28.59
CA MET A 1 -15.22 5.21 28.48
C MET A 1 -14.72 3.95 27.77
N ARG A 2 -15.32 2.77 27.95
CA ARG A 2 -14.87 1.49 27.31
C ARG A 2 -14.84 1.51 25.76
N HIS A 3 -15.74 2.24 25.11
CA HIS A 3 -15.78 2.32 23.63
C HIS A 3 -14.63 3.14 23.03
N VAL A 4 -14.23 4.23 23.68
CA VAL A 4 -13.16 5.12 23.19
C VAL A 4 -11.82 4.40 23.25
N GLY A 5 -11.54 3.66 24.34
CA GLY A 5 -10.30 2.88 24.47
C GLY A 5 -10.14 1.81 23.39
N ARG A 6 -11.25 1.16 22.99
CA ARG A 6 -11.23 0.16 21.90
C ARG A 6 -10.92 0.79 20.56
N ILE A 7 -11.50 1.95 20.26
CA ILE A 7 -11.25 2.68 18.99
C ILE A 7 -9.78 3.05 18.89
N VAL A 8 -9.22 3.65 19.95
CA VAL A 8 -7.81 4.07 19.97
C VAL A 8 -6.87 2.87 19.79
N ALA A 9 -7.13 1.77 20.50
CA ALA A 9 -6.31 0.56 20.37
C ALA A 9 -6.35 -0.02 18.95
N VAL A 10 -7.52 -0.07 18.31
CA VAL A 10 -7.67 -0.55 16.93
C VAL A 10 -6.95 0.37 15.94
N THR A 11 -7.07 1.69 16.09
CA THR A 11 -6.39 2.64 15.22
C THR A 11 -4.87 2.52 15.36
N ILE A 12 -4.33 2.40 16.57
CA ILE A 12 -2.89 2.18 16.79
C ILE A 12 -2.43 0.87 16.11
N GLY A 13 -3.20 -0.21 16.26
CA GLY A 13 -2.92 -1.48 15.59
C GLY A 13 -2.93 -1.36 14.06
N LEU A 14 -3.90 -0.64 13.49
CA LEU A 14 -4.00 -0.39 12.05
C LEU A 14 -2.86 0.47 11.54
N VAL A 15 -2.46 1.50 12.29
CA VAL A 15 -1.31 2.35 11.96
C VAL A 15 -0.02 1.53 11.97
N GLY A 16 0.19 0.71 13.01
CA GLY A 16 1.36 -0.16 13.11
C GLY A 16 1.43 -1.20 11.99
N ALA A 17 0.33 -1.86 11.69
CA ALA A 17 0.24 -2.78 10.55
C ALA A 17 0.46 -2.04 9.22
N GLY A 18 -0.15 -0.86 9.06
CA GLY A 18 0.03 0.01 7.90
C GLY A 18 1.47 0.40 7.66
N LEU A 19 2.21 0.79 8.71
CA LEU A 19 3.65 1.07 8.63
C LEU A 19 4.42 -0.12 8.07
N LEU A 20 4.22 -1.32 8.63
CA LEU A 20 4.95 -2.52 8.24
C LEU A 20 4.61 -2.95 6.79
N PHE A 21 3.33 -3.08 6.47
CA PHE A 21 2.89 -3.52 5.15
C PHE A 21 3.16 -2.47 4.06
N GLY A 22 3.08 -1.18 4.41
CA GLY A 22 3.44 -0.08 3.54
C GLY A 22 4.93 -0.07 3.25
N ALA A 23 5.78 -0.21 4.28
CA ALA A 23 7.23 -0.27 4.12
C ALA A 23 7.65 -1.47 3.25
N MET A 24 7.09 -2.65 3.51
CA MET A 24 7.37 -3.84 2.72
C MET A 24 6.91 -3.69 1.27
N ALA A 25 5.72 -3.14 1.02
CA ALA A 25 5.21 -2.96 -0.33
C ALA A 25 6.02 -1.92 -1.12
N GLY A 26 6.41 -0.82 -0.48
CA GLY A 26 7.26 0.20 -1.09
C GLY A 26 8.68 -0.31 -1.34
N GLY A 27 9.30 -1.00 -0.38
CA GLY A 27 10.61 -1.62 -0.59
C GLY A 27 10.56 -2.68 -1.70
N ALA A 28 9.53 -3.52 -1.72
CA ALA A 28 9.35 -4.54 -2.74
C ALA A 28 9.14 -3.95 -4.14
N SER A 29 8.42 -2.83 -4.28
CA SER A 29 8.22 -2.19 -5.59
C SER A 29 9.54 -1.68 -6.16
N PHE A 30 10.35 -0.99 -5.36
CA PHE A 30 11.66 -0.49 -5.79
C PHE A 30 12.67 -1.62 -6.06
N ALA A 31 12.67 -2.67 -5.24
CA ALA A 31 13.50 -3.86 -5.49
C ALA A 31 13.12 -4.54 -6.81
N LEU A 32 11.81 -4.71 -7.08
CA LEU A 32 11.32 -5.28 -8.33
C LEU A 32 11.65 -4.39 -9.54
N VAL A 33 11.49 -3.07 -9.41
CA VAL A 33 11.92 -2.11 -10.44
C VAL A 33 13.40 -2.27 -10.75
N GLY A 34 14.26 -2.34 -9.72
CA GLY A 34 15.71 -2.52 -9.91
C GLY A 34 16.04 -3.79 -10.70
N ILE A 35 15.40 -4.91 -10.33
CA ILE A 35 15.53 -6.20 -11.06
C ILE A 35 15.07 -6.05 -12.52
N LEU A 36 13.92 -5.43 -12.75
CA LEU A 36 13.37 -5.24 -14.09
C LEU A 36 14.20 -4.28 -14.96
N ALA A 37 14.88 -3.31 -14.34
CA ALA A 37 15.79 -2.38 -14.99
C ALA A 37 17.20 -2.97 -15.20
N GLY A 38 17.46 -4.20 -14.74
CA GLY A 38 18.77 -4.85 -14.84
C GLY A 38 19.81 -4.27 -13.89
N GLN A 39 19.40 -3.55 -12.86
CA GLN A 39 20.29 -3.02 -11.82
C GLN A 39 20.47 -4.02 -10.67
N GLU A 40 21.61 -3.94 -9.99
CA GLU A 40 21.81 -4.70 -8.76
C GLU A 40 20.83 -4.24 -7.68
N ILE A 41 20.38 -5.19 -6.84
CA ILE A 41 19.48 -4.90 -5.73
C ILE A 41 20.24 -4.04 -4.72
N SER A 42 19.97 -2.73 -4.72
CA SER A 42 20.54 -1.80 -3.75
C SER A 42 19.67 -1.73 -2.50
N ILE A 43 20.32 -1.84 -1.33
CA ILE A 43 19.67 -1.61 -0.03
C ILE A 43 19.10 -0.19 0.06
N GLU A 44 19.75 0.79 -0.59
CA GLU A 44 19.26 2.17 -0.61
C GLU A 44 17.90 2.29 -1.31
N ALA A 45 17.68 1.56 -2.41
CA ALA A 45 16.39 1.56 -3.10
C ALA A 45 15.28 0.94 -2.24
N LEU A 46 15.61 -0.11 -1.49
CA LEU A 46 14.70 -0.73 -0.53
C LEU A 46 14.36 0.22 0.62
N GLU A 47 15.36 0.94 1.16
CA GLU A 47 15.20 1.92 2.23
C GLU A 47 14.34 3.11 1.76
N ILE A 48 14.61 3.65 0.58
CA ILE A 48 13.80 4.72 -0.03
C ILE A 48 12.35 4.26 -0.16
N GLY A 49 12.11 3.07 -0.72
CA GLY A 49 10.78 2.49 -0.83
C GLY A 49 10.09 2.32 0.52
N ALA A 50 10.83 1.89 1.54
CA ALA A 50 10.31 1.74 2.90
C ALA A 50 9.96 3.09 3.56
N VAL A 51 10.82 4.10 3.41
CA VAL A 51 10.63 5.44 3.98
C VAL A 51 9.38 6.11 3.44
N PHE A 52 9.05 5.92 2.16
CA PHE A 52 7.81 6.46 1.60
C PHE A 52 6.61 5.54 1.81
N GLY A 53 6.82 4.23 1.74
CA GLY A 53 5.78 3.23 1.89
C GLY A 53 5.17 3.21 3.30
N ALA A 54 5.99 3.35 4.34
CA ALA A 54 5.52 3.25 5.72
C ALA A 54 4.51 4.37 6.09
N PRO A 55 4.80 5.67 5.89
CA PRO A 55 3.86 6.74 6.21
C PRO A 55 2.58 6.65 5.40
N LEU A 56 2.68 6.29 4.11
CA LEU A 56 1.51 6.06 3.27
C LEU A 56 0.64 4.92 3.82
N GLY A 57 1.24 3.80 4.19
CA GLY A 57 0.54 2.68 4.80
C GLY A 57 -0.10 3.03 6.15
N ALA A 58 0.61 3.79 6.99
CA ALA A 58 0.15 4.26 8.30
C ALA A 58 -1.15 5.08 8.21
N ILE A 59 -1.27 5.91 7.17
CA ILE A 59 -2.42 6.79 6.95
C ILE A 59 -3.55 6.03 6.22
N THR A 60 -3.19 5.27 5.18
CA THR A 60 -4.19 4.58 4.34
C THR A 60 -4.84 3.40 5.04
N ALA A 61 -4.13 2.65 5.88
CA ALA A 61 -4.68 1.49 6.58
C ALA A 61 -5.91 1.82 7.45
N PRO A 62 -5.87 2.82 8.37
CA PRO A 62 -7.05 3.22 9.11
C PRO A 62 -8.13 3.80 8.20
N LEU A 63 -7.80 4.64 7.21
CA LEU A 63 -8.80 5.19 6.29
C LEU A 63 -9.56 4.09 5.51
N LEU A 64 -8.84 3.15 4.90
CA LEU A 64 -9.42 2.06 4.11
C LEU A 64 -10.22 1.10 4.99
N SER A 65 -9.69 0.76 6.18
CA SER A 65 -10.37 -0.12 7.13
C SER A 65 -11.71 0.46 7.59
N TRP A 66 -11.78 1.77 7.82
CA TRP A 66 -12.98 2.43 8.32
C TRP A 66 -13.99 2.74 7.21
N LEU A 67 -13.54 3.21 6.05
CA LEU A 67 -14.41 3.68 4.98
C LEU A 67 -14.89 2.55 4.06
N LEU A 68 -13.99 1.67 3.63
CA LEU A 68 -14.22 0.77 2.50
C LEU A 68 -14.34 -0.70 2.92
N LEU A 69 -13.60 -1.10 3.95
CA LEU A 69 -13.33 -2.53 4.21
C LEU A 69 -13.78 -3.00 5.60
N ARG A 70 -14.78 -2.34 6.20
CA ARG A 70 -15.28 -2.67 7.56
C ARG A 70 -15.76 -4.13 7.73
N HIS A 71 -16.09 -4.82 6.63
CA HIS A 71 -16.57 -6.21 6.64
C HIS A 71 -15.53 -7.22 6.11
N VAL A 72 -14.35 -6.76 5.73
CA VAL A 72 -13.33 -7.62 5.11
C VAL A 72 -12.32 -8.05 6.18
N PRO A 73 -11.91 -9.34 6.23
CA PRO A 73 -10.87 -9.77 7.16
C PRO A 73 -9.57 -8.99 6.89
N LEU A 74 -9.01 -8.40 7.95
CA LEU A 74 -7.87 -7.48 7.88
C LEU A 74 -6.68 -8.05 7.10
N GLY A 75 -6.38 -9.34 7.25
CA GLY A 75 -5.29 -10.00 6.52
C GLY A 75 -5.46 -9.94 5.00
N LYS A 76 -6.68 -10.14 4.48
CA LYS A 76 -6.96 -10.03 3.04
C LYS A 76 -6.79 -8.58 2.56
N MET A 77 -7.24 -7.61 3.36
CA MET A 77 -7.08 -6.19 3.04
C MET A 77 -5.60 -5.84 2.86
N PHE A 78 -4.77 -6.14 3.85
CA PHE A 78 -3.34 -5.78 3.79
C PHE A 78 -2.65 -6.48 2.63
N LEU A 79 -2.90 -7.77 2.40
CA LEU A 79 -2.27 -8.51 1.30
C LEU A 79 -2.64 -7.91 -0.07
N VAL A 80 -3.94 -7.72 -0.34
CA VAL A 80 -4.42 -7.22 -1.63
C VAL A 80 -3.97 -5.78 -1.87
N CYS A 81 -4.06 -4.92 -0.85
CA CYS A 81 -3.59 -3.55 -0.95
C CYS A 81 -2.07 -3.48 -1.14
N SER A 82 -1.27 -4.25 -0.40
CA SER A 82 0.20 -4.28 -0.57
C SER A 82 0.61 -4.72 -1.97
N VAL A 83 -0.05 -5.74 -2.53
CA VAL A 83 0.20 -6.17 -3.92
C VAL A 83 -0.19 -5.07 -4.91
N GLY A 84 -1.36 -4.45 -4.71
CA GLY A 84 -1.79 -3.30 -5.52
C GLY A 84 -0.82 -2.13 -5.48
N THR A 85 -0.33 -1.79 -4.28
CA THR A 85 0.70 -0.77 -4.05
C THR A 85 1.99 -1.10 -4.79
N ALA A 86 2.46 -2.36 -4.69
CA ALA A 86 3.70 -2.76 -5.32
C ALA A 86 3.61 -2.67 -6.86
N ILE A 87 2.54 -3.21 -7.44
CA ILE A 87 2.29 -3.15 -8.89
C ILE A 87 2.13 -1.70 -9.33
N GLY A 88 1.32 -0.91 -8.62
CA GLY A 88 1.11 0.50 -8.93
C GLY A 88 2.41 1.31 -8.88
N GLY A 89 3.29 1.03 -7.92
CA GLY A 89 4.60 1.67 -7.81
C GLY A 89 5.51 1.34 -8.99
N ILE A 90 5.53 0.07 -9.43
CA ILE A 90 6.28 -0.37 -10.61
C ILE A 90 5.78 0.34 -11.87
N VAL A 91 4.45 0.36 -12.07
CA VAL A 91 3.83 1.03 -13.23
C VAL A 91 4.11 2.53 -13.20
N GLY A 92 4.01 3.17 -12.03
CA GLY A 92 4.31 4.58 -11.84
C GLY A 92 5.78 4.90 -12.14
N TRP A 93 6.71 4.01 -11.76
CA TRP A 93 8.12 4.14 -12.14
C TRP A 93 8.31 4.10 -13.65
N PHE A 94 7.77 3.13 -14.36
CA PHE A 94 7.91 3.09 -15.83
C PHE A 94 7.22 4.28 -16.53
N ALA A 95 6.17 4.85 -15.93
CA ALA A 95 5.58 6.09 -16.42
C ALA A 95 6.51 7.31 -16.26
N THR A 96 7.48 7.31 -15.34
CA THR A 96 8.49 8.40 -15.24
C THR A 96 9.32 8.54 -16.50
N ALA A 97 9.58 7.44 -17.21
CA ALA A 97 10.34 7.45 -18.46
C ALA A 97 9.66 8.28 -19.56
N ALA A 98 8.37 8.58 -19.42
CA ALA A 98 7.61 9.47 -20.31
C ALA A 98 7.75 10.97 -19.97
N GLY A 99 8.67 11.35 -19.08
CA GLY A 99 9.01 12.76 -18.78
C GLY A 99 8.44 13.30 -17.46
N GLY A 100 8.09 12.43 -16.51
CA GLY A 100 7.59 12.84 -15.19
C GLY A 100 8.62 12.74 -14.07
N ASP A 101 8.27 13.23 -12.88
CA ASP A 101 9.14 13.23 -11.71
C ASP A 101 9.36 11.80 -11.18
N ILE A 102 10.64 11.45 -10.99
CA ILE A 102 11.11 10.12 -10.62
C ILE A 102 10.64 9.66 -9.23
N MET A 103 10.29 10.59 -8.34
CA MET A 103 9.80 10.29 -6.99
C MET A 103 8.27 10.34 -6.93
N VAL A 104 7.66 11.31 -7.60
CA VAL A 104 6.21 11.54 -7.50
C VAL A 104 5.41 10.48 -8.24
N ASN A 105 5.79 10.11 -9.46
CA ASN A 105 5.01 9.16 -10.25
C ASN A 105 4.92 7.75 -9.63
N PRO A 106 6.02 7.15 -9.11
CA PRO A 106 5.92 5.87 -8.39
C PRO A 106 5.03 5.97 -7.15
N LEU A 107 5.10 7.09 -6.41
CA LEU A 107 4.25 7.30 -5.22
C LEU A 107 2.77 7.36 -5.60
N VAL A 108 2.44 8.16 -6.61
CA VAL A 108 1.06 8.30 -7.10
C VAL A 108 0.58 6.97 -7.66
N GLY A 109 1.41 6.28 -8.43
CA GLY A 109 1.11 4.95 -8.96
C GLY A 109 0.83 3.93 -7.85
N ALA A 110 1.66 3.90 -6.82
CA ALA A 110 1.51 3.03 -5.65
C ALA A 110 0.20 3.32 -4.89
N PHE A 111 -0.11 4.60 -4.66
CA PHE A 111 -1.35 5.02 -4.02
C PHE A 111 -2.58 4.62 -4.85
N VAL A 112 -2.55 4.89 -6.16
CA VAL A 112 -3.63 4.53 -7.09
C VAL A 112 -3.83 3.02 -7.14
N GLY A 113 -2.74 2.24 -7.22
CA GLY A 113 -2.78 0.77 -7.19
C GLY A 113 -3.40 0.24 -5.89
N CYS A 114 -3.06 0.82 -4.75
CA CYS A 114 -3.68 0.50 -3.46
C CYS A 114 -5.19 0.76 -3.47
N VAL A 115 -5.62 1.94 -3.94
CA VAL A 115 -7.03 2.32 -3.99
C VAL A 115 -7.82 1.42 -4.95
N ILE A 116 -7.28 1.13 -6.13
CA ILE A 116 -7.92 0.22 -7.10
C ILE A 116 -8.07 -1.17 -6.48
N ALA A 117 -7.02 -1.69 -5.83
CA ALA A 117 -7.06 -2.98 -5.17
C ALA A 117 -8.09 -3.03 -4.03
N ALA A 118 -8.19 -1.96 -3.24
CA ALA A 118 -9.19 -1.83 -2.17
C ALA A 118 -10.63 -1.80 -2.73
N ILE A 119 -10.87 -1.07 -3.82
CA ILE A 119 -12.18 -1.01 -4.50
C ILE A 119 -12.54 -2.37 -5.08
N ALA A 120 -11.61 -3.03 -5.78
CA ALA A 120 -11.82 -4.35 -6.36
C ALA A 120 -12.14 -5.40 -5.28
N LEU A 121 -11.46 -5.33 -4.13
CA LEU A 121 -11.72 -6.21 -3.00
C LEU A 121 -13.12 -5.99 -2.41
N ARG A 122 -13.55 -4.73 -2.30
CA ARG A 122 -14.90 -4.38 -1.84
C ARG A 122 -15.98 -4.99 -2.74
N TYR A 123 -15.83 -4.87 -4.07
CA TYR A 123 -16.80 -5.44 -5.01
C TYR A 123 -16.87 -6.97 -4.93
N ARG A 124 -15.72 -7.64 -4.81
CA ARG A 124 -15.69 -9.12 -4.68
C ARG A 124 -16.47 -9.60 -3.45
N VAL A 125 -16.26 -8.95 -2.31
CA VAL A 125 -16.96 -9.31 -1.07
C VAL A 125 -18.47 -9.02 -1.15
N GLN A 126 -18.88 -7.97 -1.88
CA GLN A 126 -20.30 -7.70 -2.10
C GLN A 126 -20.99 -8.76 -2.97
N HIS A 127 -20.29 -9.31 -3.96
CA HIS A 127 -20.84 -10.36 -4.83
C HIS A 127 -20.89 -11.75 -4.18
N GLU A 128 -20.01 -12.08 -3.23
CA GLU A 128 -20.07 -13.35 -2.50
C GLU A 128 -21.27 -13.45 -1.53
N HIS A 129 -21.96 -12.32 -1.27
CA HIS A 129 -23.11 -12.24 -0.37
C HIS A 129 -24.44 -11.94 -1.09
N ALA A 130 -24.46 -11.90 -2.42
CA ALA A 130 -25.65 -11.70 -3.26
C ALA A 130 -26.08 -13.02 -3.90
#